data_AF-A0A1F4R1L6-F1
#
_entry.id   AF-A0A1F4R1L6-F1
#
_cell.length_a   1.000
_cell.length_b   1.000
_cell.length_c   1.000
_cell.angle_alpha   90.00
_cell.angle_beta   90.00
_cell.angle_gamma   90.00
#
_symmetry.space_group_name_H-M   'P 1'
#
loop_
_entity.id
_entity.type
_entity.pdbx_description
1 polymer ?
#
loop_
_entity_poly.entity_id
_entity_poly.type
_entity_poly.pdbx_seq_one_letter_code
_entity_poly.pdbx_strand_id
1 'polypeptide(L)'
;MKGQWAVVGSLILALVVGLATGAVAADAKSFALMGQKDTPQANGTAILEGNRLTITAKGLKPNAVYTVWLVNMQPTMTKAGAGAPPYDFKTDANGNAKYATNLTESPVGKWQAIFIVRHPSGDPKAMDKMEDALMGKLM
;
A
#
# COMPACT_ATOMS: atom_id res chain seq x y z
N MET A 1 -69.33 24.00 -35.12
CA MET A 1 -69.31 22.55 -35.41
C MET A 1 -67.89 22.04 -35.30
N LYS A 2 -67.68 20.99 -34.46
CA LYS A 2 -66.57 20.00 -34.45
C LYS A 2 -65.14 20.53 -34.18
N GLY A 3 -64.35 20.04 -33.21
CA GLY A 3 -64.45 18.95 -32.25
C GLY A 3 -63.19 18.93 -31.37
N GLN A 4 -63.30 18.35 -30.16
CA GLN A 4 -62.22 18.00 -29.20
C GLN A 4 -61.10 17.17 -29.89
N TRP A 5 -59.87 17.04 -29.39
CA TRP A 5 -59.47 16.34 -28.15
C TRP A 5 -58.06 16.75 -27.66
N ALA A 6 -57.90 16.63 -26.33
CA ALA A 6 -56.72 16.95 -25.54
C ALA A 6 -55.52 16.04 -25.78
N VAL A 7 -54.32 16.57 -25.49
CA VAL A 7 -53.24 15.79 -24.85
C VAL A 7 -52.58 16.67 -23.80
N VAL A 8 -52.86 16.33 -22.54
CA VAL A 8 -52.16 16.82 -21.35
C VAL A 8 -50.83 16.07 -21.27
N GLY A 9 -49.72 16.79 -21.26
CA GLY A 9 -48.39 16.23 -21.04
C GLY A 9 -47.75 16.88 -19.81
N SER A 10 -47.96 16.27 -18.64
CA SER A 10 -47.29 16.65 -17.38
C SER A 10 -45.78 16.47 -17.48
N LEU A 11 -45.00 17.50 -17.20
CA LEU A 11 -43.57 17.36 -16.90
C LEU A 11 -43.36 17.49 -15.40
N ILE A 12 -43.20 16.34 -14.73
CA ILE A 12 -42.73 16.27 -13.35
C ILE A 12 -41.21 16.37 -13.40
N LEU A 13 -40.64 17.51 -12.99
CA LEU A 13 -39.19 17.63 -12.83
C LEU A 13 -38.82 17.19 -11.41
N ALA A 14 -38.28 15.97 -11.30
CA ALA A 14 -37.85 15.37 -10.04
C ALA A 14 -36.60 16.09 -9.50
N LEU A 15 -36.70 16.57 -8.26
CA LEU A 15 -35.59 17.11 -7.47
C LEU A 15 -34.73 15.93 -6.96
N VAL A 16 -33.54 15.76 -7.53
CA VAL A 16 -32.54 14.82 -7.00
C VAL A 16 -31.67 15.56 -5.99
N VAL A 17 -31.99 15.43 -4.70
CA VAL A 17 -31.08 15.80 -3.61
C VAL A 17 -30.07 14.66 -3.47
N GLY A 18 -28.91 14.81 -4.10
CA GLY A 18 -27.77 13.93 -3.86
C GLY A 18 -27.17 14.23 -2.49
N LEU A 19 -27.34 13.31 -1.53
CA LEU A 19 -26.53 13.30 -0.31
C LEU A 19 -25.07 13.08 -0.73
N ALA A 20 -24.25 14.13 -0.67
CA ALA A 20 -22.81 13.98 -0.67
C ALA A 20 -22.39 13.41 0.70
N THR A 21 -22.28 12.08 0.80
CA THR A 21 -21.59 11.45 1.92
C THR A 21 -20.12 11.86 1.84
N GLY A 22 -19.71 12.77 2.72
CA GLY A 22 -18.32 13.17 2.86
C GLY A 22 -17.47 11.95 3.23
N ALA A 23 -16.60 11.52 2.32
CA ALA A 23 -15.54 10.60 2.67
C ALA A 23 -14.59 11.32 3.62
N VAL A 24 -14.50 10.84 4.86
CA VAL A 24 -13.41 11.25 5.76
C VAL A 24 -12.12 10.71 5.12
N ALA A 25 -11.33 11.60 4.53
CA ALA A 25 -10.00 11.24 4.08
C ALA A 25 -9.20 10.85 5.32
N ALA A 26 -8.80 9.58 5.42
CA ALA A 26 -7.85 9.19 6.45
C ALA A 26 -6.54 9.95 6.18
N ASP A 27 -5.98 10.60 7.19
CA ASP A 27 -4.70 11.30 7.07
C ASP A 27 -3.63 10.33 6.56
N ALA A 28 -3.27 10.46 5.29
CA ALA A 28 -2.25 9.64 4.66
C ALA A 28 -0.87 10.11 5.11
N LYS A 29 -0.10 9.23 5.76
CA LYS A 29 1.29 9.50 6.16
C LYS A 29 2.25 8.89 5.17
N SER A 30 3.25 9.66 4.76
CA SER A 30 4.28 9.25 3.79
C SER A 30 5.63 9.09 4.46
N PHE A 31 6.31 7.99 4.15
CA PHE A 31 7.63 7.66 4.69
C PHE A 31 8.59 7.32 3.55
N ALA A 32 9.78 7.90 3.58
CA ALA A 32 10.82 7.59 2.61
C ALA A 32 11.42 6.21 2.90
N LEU A 33 11.62 5.42 1.84
CA LEU A 33 12.32 4.15 1.88
C LEU A 33 13.69 4.33 1.21
N MET A 34 14.76 4.03 1.94
CA MET A 34 16.13 4.22 1.50
C MET A 34 16.84 2.89 1.27
N GLY A 35 17.64 2.83 0.20
CA GLY A 35 18.50 1.71 -0.16
C GLY A 35 19.34 1.19 1.00
N GLN A 36 19.34 -0.12 1.15
CA GLN A 36 20.16 -0.85 2.12
C GLN A 36 21.25 -1.66 1.39
N LYS A 37 21.96 -2.54 2.10
CA LYS A 37 23.14 -3.25 1.60
C LYS A 37 22.91 -3.99 0.26
N ASP A 38 21.74 -4.59 0.05
CA ASP A 38 21.43 -5.32 -1.19
C ASP A 38 21.30 -4.41 -2.41
N THR A 39 20.68 -3.24 -2.21
CA THR A 39 20.38 -2.27 -3.27
C THR A 39 20.59 -0.83 -2.76
N PRO A 40 21.85 -0.37 -2.58
CA PRO A 40 22.13 0.93 -1.93
C PRO A 40 21.58 2.15 -2.67
N GLN A 41 21.39 2.04 -3.98
CA GLN A 41 20.85 3.09 -4.83
C GLN A 41 19.31 3.04 -4.98
N ALA A 42 18.67 1.98 -4.48
CA ALA A 42 17.22 1.86 -4.52
C ALA A 42 16.57 2.91 -3.62
N ASN A 43 15.34 3.27 -3.98
CA ASN A 43 14.53 4.18 -3.17
C ASN A 43 13.04 3.86 -3.34
N GLY A 44 12.23 4.41 -2.45
CA GLY A 44 10.79 4.28 -2.54
C GLY A 44 10.05 5.15 -1.55
N THR A 45 8.74 4.93 -1.52
CA THR A 45 7.82 5.60 -0.61
C THR A 45 6.84 4.58 -0.06
N ALA A 46 6.64 4.60 1.25
CA ALA A 46 5.55 3.92 1.93
C ALA A 46 4.48 4.95 2.31
N ILE A 47 3.25 4.74 1.87
CA ILE A 47 2.08 5.56 2.21
C ILE A 47 1.16 4.72 3.09
N LEU A 48 0.80 5.28 4.24
CA LEU A 48 -0.11 4.68 5.21
C LEU A 48 -1.37 5.54 5.32
N GLU A 49 -2.49 4.97 4.91
CA GLU A 49 -3.81 5.61 4.94
C GLU A 49 -4.74 4.73 5.79
N GLY A 50 -4.96 5.11 7.05
CA GLY A 50 -5.63 4.26 8.03
C GLY A 50 -4.83 2.97 8.32
N ASN A 51 -5.36 1.83 7.92
CA ASN A 51 -4.70 0.52 7.97
C ASN A 51 -4.20 0.04 6.59
N ARG A 52 -4.30 0.86 5.54
CA ARG A 52 -3.82 0.51 4.21
C ARG A 52 -2.37 0.94 4.04
N LEU A 53 -1.51 0.01 3.65
CA LEU A 53 -0.12 0.28 3.27
C LEU A 53 0.04 0.20 1.76
N THR A 54 0.60 1.24 1.15
CA THR A 54 1.04 1.24 -0.24
C THR A 54 2.53 1.55 -0.32
N ILE A 55 3.28 0.68 -0.97
CA ILE A 55 4.71 0.84 -1.24
C ILE A 55 4.89 1.06 -2.73
N THR A 56 5.70 2.04 -3.10
CA THR A 56 6.24 2.21 -4.45
C THR A 56 7.75 2.25 -4.36
N ALA A 57 8.45 1.43 -5.14
CA ALA A 57 9.91 1.32 -5.09
C ALA A 57 10.51 1.25 -6.50
N LYS A 58 11.76 1.71 -6.61
CA LYS A 58 12.57 1.69 -7.84
C LYS A 58 14.02 1.34 -7.51
N GLY A 59 14.74 0.83 -8.52
CA GLY A 59 16.15 0.47 -8.38
C GLY A 59 16.39 -0.80 -7.58
N LEU A 60 15.34 -1.60 -7.35
CA LEU A 60 15.46 -2.94 -6.77
C LEU A 60 16.05 -3.91 -7.80
N LYS A 61 16.43 -5.12 -7.37
CA LYS A 61 16.86 -6.17 -8.31
C LYS A 61 15.68 -6.56 -9.22
N PRO A 62 15.86 -6.61 -10.54
CA PRO A 62 14.79 -7.00 -11.47
C PRO A 62 14.27 -8.42 -11.24
N ASN A 63 12.98 -8.64 -11.50
CA ASN A 63 12.32 -9.95 -11.46
C ASN A 63 12.52 -10.74 -10.15
N ALA A 64 12.78 -10.05 -9.03
CA ALA A 64 13.10 -10.67 -7.75
C ALA A 64 11.91 -10.61 -6.79
N VAL A 65 11.88 -11.55 -5.85
CA VAL A 65 10.84 -11.67 -4.82
C VAL A 65 11.28 -10.96 -3.56
N TYR A 66 10.38 -10.16 -3.01
CA TYR A 66 10.59 -9.36 -1.81
C TYR A 66 9.45 -9.57 -0.82
N THR A 67 9.72 -9.40 0.47
CA THR A 67 8.68 -9.34 1.52
C THR A 67 8.77 -8.03 2.29
N VAL A 68 7.63 -7.63 2.89
CA VAL A 68 7.51 -6.39 3.65
C VAL A 68 7.30 -6.70 5.12
N TRP A 69 8.12 -6.10 5.98
CA TRP A 69 8.13 -6.32 7.43
C TRP A 69 7.99 -5.01 8.19
N LEU A 70 7.09 -4.99 9.16
CA LEU A 70 7.02 -3.97 10.21
C LEU A 70 7.91 -4.42 11.37
N VAL A 71 8.80 -3.56 11.87
CA VAL A 71 9.84 -3.95 12.83
C VAL A 71 9.93 -2.96 13.99
N ASN A 72 10.03 -3.51 15.21
CA ASN A 72 10.54 -2.81 16.39
C ASN A 72 11.91 -3.36 16.71
N MET A 73 12.90 -2.49 16.92
CA MET A 73 14.27 -2.87 17.25
C MET A 73 14.53 -2.94 18.76
N GLN A 74 13.72 -2.27 19.57
CA GLN A 74 13.87 -2.18 21.02
C GLN A 74 12.53 -2.33 21.75
N PRO A 75 12.53 -2.81 23.02
CA PRO A 75 13.67 -3.40 23.74
C PRO A 75 14.06 -4.79 23.21
N THR A 76 13.15 -5.46 22.50
CA THR A 76 13.36 -6.73 21.81
C THR A 76 12.94 -6.61 20.35
N MET A 77 13.70 -7.26 19.47
CA MET A 77 13.38 -7.26 18.05
C MET A 77 12.08 -8.05 17.82
N THR A 78 11.03 -7.36 17.38
CA THR A 78 9.77 -7.97 16.96
C THR A 78 9.47 -7.57 15.53
N LYS A 79 8.89 -8.51 14.77
CA LYS A 79 8.52 -8.30 13.37
C LYS A 79 7.13 -8.82 13.08
N ALA A 80 6.41 -8.13 12.20
CA ALA A 80 5.15 -8.59 11.62
C ALA A 80 5.19 -8.43 10.10
N GLY A 81 4.71 -9.44 9.38
CA GLY A 81 4.54 -9.33 7.93
C GLY A 81 3.44 -8.33 7.60
N ALA A 82 3.67 -7.48 6.61
CA ALA A 82 2.66 -6.53 6.15
C ALA A 82 1.73 -7.22 5.14
N GLY A 83 0.47 -7.41 5.50
CA GLY A 83 -0.55 -7.99 4.62
C GLY A 83 -0.85 -9.46 4.90
N ALA A 84 -1.22 -10.20 3.85
CA ALA A 84 -1.49 -11.64 3.94
C ALA A 84 -0.22 -12.45 3.63
N PRO A 85 0.01 -13.59 4.31
CA PRO A 85 1.09 -14.51 3.95
C PRO A 85 1.01 -14.89 2.46
N PRO A 86 2.14 -14.94 1.74
CA PRO A 86 3.51 -14.87 2.26
C PRO A 86 4.12 -13.45 2.32
N TYR A 87 3.28 -12.41 2.30
CA TYR A 87 3.67 -10.98 2.44
C TYR A 87 4.56 -10.47 1.31
N ASP A 88 4.53 -11.14 0.16
CA ASP A 88 5.49 -10.95 -0.90
C ASP A 88 4.97 -10.07 -2.04
N PHE A 89 5.93 -9.52 -2.78
CA PHE A 89 5.70 -8.93 -4.08
C PHE A 89 6.90 -9.19 -4.98
N LYS A 90 6.69 -9.04 -6.28
CA LYS A 90 7.73 -9.20 -7.29
C LYS A 90 8.01 -7.88 -7.99
N THR A 91 9.28 -7.59 -8.24
CA THR A 91 9.69 -6.47 -9.08
C THR A 91 9.53 -6.79 -10.56
N ASP A 92 9.31 -5.77 -11.37
CA ASP A 92 9.32 -5.90 -12.84
C ASP A 92 10.76 -6.08 -13.38
N ALA A 93 10.87 -6.18 -14.71
CA ALA A 93 12.15 -6.33 -15.41
C ALA A 93 13.08 -5.11 -15.29
N ASN A 94 12.58 -3.98 -14.80
CA ASN A 94 13.33 -2.75 -14.58
C ASN A 94 13.63 -2.51 -13.09
N GLY A 95 13.26 -3.44 -12.20
CA GLY A 95 13.46 -3.27 -10.76
C GLY A 95 12.47 -2.30 -10.10
N ASN A 96 11.32 -2.05 -10.71
CA ASN A 96 10.24 -1.28 -10.10
C ASN A 96 9.24 -2.21 -9.42
N ALA A 97 8.59 -1.72 -8.37
CA ALA A 97 7.48 -2.42 -7.73
C ALA A 97 6.44 -1.46 -7.18
N LYS A 98 5.19 -1.94 -7.16
CA LYS A 98 4.09 -1.37 -6.39
C LYS A 98 3.45 -2.49 -5.59
N TYR A 99 3.35 -2.31 -4.28
CA TYR A 99 2.72 -3.25 -3.36
C TYR A 99 1.65 -2.51 -2.57
N ALA A 100 0.44 -3.06 -2.47
CA ALA A 100 -0.64 -2.47 -1.71
C ALA A 100 -1.36 -3.54 -0.91
N THR A 101 -1.54 -3.31 0.38
CA THR A 101 -2.12 -4.29 1.28
C THR A 101 -2.87 -3.63 2.44
N ASN A 102 -3.78 -4.38 3.05
CA ASN A 102 -4.45 -3.97 4.28
C ASN A 102 -3.75 -4.64 5.47
N LEU A 103 -3.51 -3.86 6.52
CA LEU A 103 -2.96 -4.29 7.78
C LEU A 103 -4.08 -4.55 8.78
N THR A 104 -3.81 -5.38 9.79
CA THR A 104 -4.76 -5.66 10.89
C THR A 104 -5.06 -4.42 11.71
N GLU A 105 -4.10 -3.49 11.79
CA GLU A 105 -4.22 -2.20 12.49
C GLU A 105 -3.27 -1.17 11.86
N SER A 106 -3.42 0.11 12.23
CA SER A 106 -2.49 1.15 11.78
C SER A 106 -1.10 0.92 12.39
N PRO A 107 -0.02 0.96 11.58
CA PRO A 107 1.31 0.69 12.10
C PRO A 107 1.98 1.91 12.74
N VAL A 108 1.41 3.11 12.55
CA VAL A 108 1.99 4.37 13.03
C VAL A 108 1.91 4.43 14.56
N GLY A 109 3.02 4.72 15.21
CA GLY A 109 3.12 4.76 16.68
C GLY A 109 3.27 3.38 17.35
N LYS A 110 3.09 2.29 16.60
CA LYS A 110 3.31 0.92 17.07
C LYS A 110 4.64 0.34 16.60
N TRP A 111 5.02 0.64 15.35
CA TRP A 111 6.20 0.10 14.70
C TRP A 111 7.26 1.18 14.50
N GLN A 112 8.55 0.81 14.61
CA GLN A 112 9.66 1.76 14.44
C GLN A 112 10.07 1.92 12.97
N ALA A 113 9.98 0.85 12.18
CA ALA A 113 10.44 0.85 10.80
C ALA A 113 9.66 -0.12 9.90
N ILE A 114 9.70 0.16 8.59
CA ILE A 114 9.38 -0.77 7.52
C ILE A 114 10.69 -1.28 6.92
N PHE A 115 10.82 -2.59 6.78
CA PHE A 115 11.88 -3.25 6.03
C PHE A 115 11.30 -3.95 4.80
N ILE A 116 12.00 -3.81 3.67
CA ILE A 116 11.76 -4.59 2.47
C ILE A 116 13.00 -5.46 2.26
N VAL A 117 12.80 -6.77 2.27
CA VAL A 117 13.88 -7.75 2.20
C VAL A 117 13.72 -8.61 0.96
N ARG A 118 14.82 -8.90 0.27
CA ARG A 118 14.85 -9.78 -0.91
C ARG A 118 15.02 -11.22 -0.47
N HIS A 119 14.37 -12.13 -1.21
CA HIS A 119 14.59 -13.57 -1.13
C HIS A 119 15.42 -14.04 -2.33
N PRO A 120 16.74 -14.31 -2.18
CA PRO A 120 17.60 -14.71 -3.29
C PRO A 120 17.19 -16.02 -3.97
N SER A 121 16.57 -16.94 -3.22
CA SER A 121 16.01 -18.18 -3.76
C SER A 121 14.73 -17.97 -4.58
N GLY A 122 14.10 -16.80 -4.48
CA GLY A 122 12.76 -16.55 -5.01
C GLY A 122 11.63 -17.16 -4.17
N ASP A 123 11.93 -17.90 -3.10
CA ASP A 123 10.93 -18.44 -2.18
C ASP A 123 10.73 -17.48 -1.00
N PRO A 124 9.55 -16.83 -0.87
CA PRO A 124 9.26 -15.91 0.23
C PRO A 124 9.05 -16.63 1.57
N LYS A 125 9.12 -17.97 1.63
CA LYS A 125 9.13 -18.74 2.88
C LYS A 125 10.55 -19.09 3.35
N ALA A 126 11.54 -19.00 2.45
CA ALA A 126 12.94 -19.18 2.79
C ALA A 126 13.46 -17.92 3.50
N MET A 127 13.41 -17.96 4.84
CA MET A 127 13.84 -16.85 5.70
C MET A 127 15.37 -16.82 5.92
N ASP A 128 16.04 -17.93 5.63
CA ASP A 128 17.49 -18.02 5.72
C ASP A 128 18.11 -17.30 4.52
N LYS A 129 19.01 -16.33 4.77
CA LYS A 129 19.69 -15.52 3.74
C LYS A 129 18.82 -14.45 3.07
N MET A 130 17.83 -13.91 3.78
CA MET A 130 17.18 -12.66 3.35
C MET A 130 18.21 -11.52 3.29
N GLU A 131 18.04 -10.62 2.33
CA GLU A 131 18.93 -9.47 2.15
C GLU A 131 18.14 -8.16 2.25
N ASP A 132 18.60 -7.24 3.10
CA ASP A 132 17.95 -5.95 3.30
C ASP A 132 18.09 -5.06 2.06
N ALA A 133 16.96 -4.67 1.48
CA ALA A 133 16.92 -3.89 0.24
C ALA A 133 16.50 -2.44 0.47
N LEU A 134 15.41 -2.22 1.24
CA LEU A 134 14.95 -0.89 1.62
C LEU A 134 14.56 -0.84 3.09
N MET A 135 14.77 0.32 3.71
CA MET A 135 14.31 0.62 5.06
C MET A 135 13.68 2.02 5.11
N GLY A 136 12.57 2.18 5.81
CA GLY A 136 12.02 3.49 6.19
C GLY A 136 11.67 3.54 7.67
N LYS A 137 11.96 4.67 8.32
CA LYS A 137 11.55 4.92 9.70
C LYS A 137 10.10 5.38 9.75
N LEU A 138 9.35 4.90 10.74
CA LEU A 138 7.96 5.27 11.01
C LEU A 138 7.80 6.24 12.19
N MET A 139 8.89 6.49 12.92
CA MET A 139 8.99 7.34 14.11
C MET A 139 10.27 8.16 14.09
#